data_AF-A0A1H7NZG7-F1
#
_entry.id   AF-A0A1H7NZG7-F1
#
_cell.length_a   1.000
_cell.length_b   1.000
_cell.length_c   1.000
_cell.angle_alpha   90.00
_cell.angle_beta   90.00
_cell.angle_gamma   90.00
#
_symmetry.space_group_name_H-M   'P 1'
#
loop_
_entity.id
_entity.type
_entity.pdbx_description
1 polymer ?
#
loop_
_entity_poly.entity_id
_entity_poly.type
_entity_poly.pdbx_seq_one_letter_code
_entity_poly.pdbx_strand_id
1 'polypeptide(L)'
;MCLVKRFTVALVMVALLTGCGSPEQPSAPSDHPPPGVSVSLAQWRSDEPAHALEVAVRNTSDTPVYFADLQLVTASFKTLPPQKADSVIKRTERTDLRIPFGPAVCTPQRLPDLRPATVVARVRTGSEPLRTVVFPVAHPDPLLAKLLRDECSEFLVRQAVDIAFGQDWTESGGAMRGSLVLTRRAPGTVTLEEMGGTTHYMVEPEHAGRPLAVMDASVPTMRVPIALTPARCDAHAFAEAKKAFLFPVRAAIDGGQVRVVTVVPPEPLQGRLIQYALRACGLGR
;
A
#
# COMPACT_ATOMS: atom_id res chain seq x y z
N MET A 1 43.80 99.37 -17.81
CA MET A 1 44.10 98.77 -19.13
C MET A 1 45.07 97.63 -18.94
N CYS A 2 44.62 96.39 -19.13
CA CYS A 2 45.43 95.29 -19.68
C CYS A 2 44.53 94.10 -19.94
N LEU A 3 44.46 93.74 -21.22
CA LEU A 3 43.63 92.73 -21.86
C LEU A 3 44.43 91.43 -21.94
N VAL A 4 43.98 90.31 -21.36
CA VAL A 4 44.59 89.00 -21.68
C VAL A 4 43.58 87.85 -21.70
N LYS A 5 43.33 87.41 -22.95
CA LYS A 5 43.07 86.08 -23.51
C LYS A 5 42.34 85.00 -22.68
N ARG A 6 41.15 84.65 -23.17
CA ARG A 6 40.42 83.40 -22.88
C ARG A 6 41.08 82.22 -23.61
N PHE A 7 41.47 81.18 -22.86
CA PHE A 7 41.80 79.86 -23.40
C PHE A 7 40.62 78.92 -23.19
N THR A 8 40.08 78.41 -24.28
CA THR A 8 39.02 77.39 -24.28
C THR A 8 39.68 76.02 -24.14
N VAL A 9 39.48 75.36 -22.99
CA VAL A 9 39.89 73.96 -22.79
C VAL A 9 38.71 73.06 -23.10
N ALA A 10 38.83 72.24 -24.15
CA ALA A 10 37.86 71.21 -24.51
C ALA A 10 38.04 70.01 -23.56
N LEU A 11 37.05 69.75 -22.72
CA LEU A 11 36.99 68.60 -21.83
C LEU A 11 36.43 67.40 -22.61
N VAL A 12 37.30 66.46 -22.99
CA VAL A 12 36.91 65.17 -23.58
C VAL A 12 36.48 64.24 -22.44
N MET A 13 35.18 64.03 -22.27
CA MET A 13 34.63 62.99 -21.39
C MET A 13 34.75 61.62 -22.08
N VAL A 14 35.63 60.77 -21.56
CA VAL A 14 35.67 59.34 -21.89
C VAL A 14 34.68 58.62 -20.97
N ALA A 15 33.55 58.19 -21.53
CA ALA A 15 32.56 57.37 -20.84
C ALA A 15 33.02 55.90 -20.83
N LEU A 16 33.47 55.42 -19.67
CA LEU A 16 33.71 54.00 -19.40
C LEU A 16 32.35 53.31 -19.20
N LEU A 17 31.90 52.55 -20.20
CA LEU A 17 30.77 51.63 -20.10
C LEU A 17 31.19 50.40 -19.27
N THR A 18 31.05 50.48 -17.95
CA THR A 18 31.08 49.30 -17.08
C THR A 18 29.79 48.51 -17.28
N GLY A 19 29.83 47.46 -18.09
CA GLY A 19 28.73 46.51 -18.21
C GLY A 19 28.51 45.78 -16.89
N CYS A 20 27.40 46.06 -16.22
CA CYS A 20 26.90 45.22 -15.13
C CYS A 20 26.43 43.88 -15.73
N GLY A 21 27.34 42.91 -15.77
CA GLY A 21 26.93 41.51 -15.87
C GLY A 21 26.21 41.16 -14.57
N SER A 22 24.89 41.02 -14.61
CA SER A 22 24.13 40.43 -13.52
C SER A 22 24.70 39.02 -13.28
N PRO A 23 25.14 38.68 -12.05
CA PRO A 23 25.55 37.32 -11.75
C PRO A 23 24.33 36.41 -12.01
N GLU A 24 24.53 35.42 -12.88
CA GLU A 24 23.53 34.40 -13.20
C GLU A 24 23.14 33.70 -11.89
N GLN A 25 21.95 34.04 -11.40
CA GLN A 25 21.44 33.54 -10.13
C GLN A 25 21.27 32.02 -10.29
N PRO A 26 21.89 31.18 -9.45
CA PRO A 26 21.78 29.74 -9.58
C PRO A 26 20.31 29.34 -9.60
N SER A 27 19.84 28.80 -10.73
CA SER A 27 18.49 28.30 -10.87
C SER A 27 18.23 27.27 -9.77
N ALA A 28 17.17 27.47 -8.99
CA ALA A 28 16.79 26.54 -7.93
C ALA A 28 16.73 25.11 -8.51
N PRO A 29 17.22 24.09 -7.78
CA PRO A 29 17.14 22.72 -8.26
C PRO A 29 15.68 22.38 -8.55
N SER A 30 15.40 21.87 -9.75
CA SER A 30 14.05 21.45 -10.12
C SER A 30 13.55 20.38 -9.16
N ASP A 31 12.25 20.31 -8.93
CA ASP A 31 11.59 19.21 -8.22
C ASP A 31 11.05 18.15 -9.19
N HIS A 32 11.23 18.37 -10.50
CA HIS A 32 10.77 17.46 -11.55
C HIS A 32 11.67 16.23 -11.71
N PRO A 33 11.07 15.09 -12.15
CA PRO A 33 11.80 13.88 -12.52
C PRO A 33 12.96 14.14 -13.49
N PRO A 34 14.11 13.46 -13.34
CA PRO A 34 15.14 13.45 -14.37
C PRO A 34 14.56 12.99 -15.72
N PRO A 35 15.00 13.55 -16.86
CA PRO A 35 14.51 13.15 -18.18
C PRO A 35 14.65 11.64 -18.40
N GLY A 36 13.57 11.00 -18.88
CA GLY A 36 13.54 9.55 -19.12
C GLY A 36 13.35 8.69 -17.86
N VAL A 37 13.18 9.30 -16.68
CA VAL A 37 12.90 8.58 -15.44
C VAL A 37 11.45 8.78 -15.02
N SER A 38 10.76 7.68 -14.79
CA SER A 38 9.36 7.67 -14.34
C SER A 38 9.14 6.58 -13.31
N VAL A 39 8.08 6.71 -12.51
CA VAL A 39 7.68 5.68 -11.55
C VAL A 39 6.24 5.25 -11.79
N SER A 40 5.95 4.02 -11.41
CA SER A 40 4.59 3.50 -11.25
C SER A 40 4.53 2.69 -9.96
N LEU A 41 3.32 2.34 -9.52
CA LEU A 41 3.14 1.55 -8.31
C LEU A 41 2.81 0.10 -8.68
N ALA A 42 3.39 -0.83 -7.94
CA ALA A 42 3.05 -2.24 -7.99
C ALA A 42 3.00 -2.81 -6.58
N GLN A 43 2.52 -4.05 -6.44
CA GLN A 43 2.54 -4.76 -5.18
C GLN A 43 2.71 -6.24 -5.47
N TRP A 44 3.72 -6.88 -4.88
CA TRP A 44 3.86 -8.33 -4.95
C TRP A 44 2.97 -9.00 -3.91
N ARG A 45 2.68 -10.28 -4.13
CA ARG A 45 1.87 -11.08 -3.19
C ARG A 45 2.48 -11.15 -1.78
N SER A 46 3.80 -11.04 -1.66
CA SER A 46 4.52 -10.99 -0.38
C SER A 46 4.40 -9.63 0.32
N ASP A 47 4.05 -8.57 -0.41
CA ASP A 47 3.95 -7.23 0.13
C ASP A 47 2.58 -6.92 0.73
N GLU A 48 1.54 -7.57 0.20
CA GLU A 48 0.17 -7.45 0.73
C GLU A 48 0.09 -7.67 2.25
N PRO A 49 0.53 -8.83 2.82
CA PRO A 49 0.50 -9.02 4.27
C PRO A 49 1.50 -8.13 5.02
N ALA A 50 2.51 -7.58 4.34
CA ALA A 50 3.55 -6.75 4.94
C ALA A 50 3.20 -5.25 4.91
N HIS A 51 2.04 -4.88 4.37
CA HIS A 51 1.61 -3.48 4.20
C HIS A 51 2.67 -2.66 3.43
N ALA A 52 3.18 -3.27 2.36
CA ALA A 52 4.20 -2.72 1.50
C ALA A 52 3.72 -2.59 0.05
N LEU A 53 4.41 -1.76 -0.72
CA LEU A 53 4.26 -1.61 -2.16
C LEU A 53 5.63 -1.45 -2.81
N GLU A 54 5.66 -1.57 -4.12
CA GLU A 54 6.84 -1.35 -4.94
C GLU A 54 6.70 -0.07 -5.73
N VAL A 55 7.72 0.79 -5.64
CA VAL A 55 7.90 1.87 -6.60
C VAL A 55 8.68 1.29 -7.78
N ALA A 56 7.95 1.00 -8.86
CA ALA A 56 8.52 0.47 -10.10
C ALA A 56 9.13 1.62 -10.91
N VAL A 57 10.45 1.77 -10.79
CA VAL A 57 11.25 2.79 -11.46
C VAL A 57 11.59 2.33 -12.87
N ARG A 58 11.34 3.20 -13.84
CA ARG A 58 11.79 3.06 -15.23
C ARG A 58 12.81 4.15 -15.53
N ASN A 59 13.93 3.79 -16.16
CA ASN A 59 14.95 4.73 -16.62
C ASN A 59 15.30 4.41 -18.08
N THR A 60 14.90 5.28 -19.01
CA THR A 60 15.20 5.13 -20.44
C THR A 60 16.48 5.82 -20.87
N SER A 61 17.11 6.59 -19.98
CA SER A 61 18.35 7.30 -20.26
C SER A 61 19.57 6.40 -20.02
N ASP A 62 20.71 6.79 -20.58
CA ASP A 62 22.00 6.15 -20.30
C ASP A 62 22.63 6.66 -18.99
N THR A 63 22.03 7.66 -18.35
CA THR A 63 22.55 8.23 -17.10
C THR A 63 21.95 7.50 -15.90
N PRO A 64 22.77 6.86 -15.05
CA PRO A 64 22.26 6.22 -13.85
C PRO A 64 21.72 7.25 -12.85
N VAL A 65 20.62 6.90 -12.18
CA VAL A 65 20.01 7.71 -11.12
C VAL A 65 20.10 6.97 -9.80
N TYR A 66 20.76 7.59 -8.83
CA TYR A 66 20.80 7.10 -7.46
C TYR A 66 19.57 7.57 -6.70
N PHE A 67 18.86 6.64 -6.08
CA PHE A 67 17.76 6.87 -5.14
C PHE A 67 18.26 6.63 -3.72
N ALA A 68 18.34 7.68 -2.91
CA ALA A 68 18.71 7.56 -1.50
C ALA A 68 17.54 7.00 -0.69
N ASP A 69 16.35 7.55 -0.90
CA ASP A 69 15.10 7.16 -0.27
C ASP A 69 13.90 7.57 -1.12
N LEU A 70 12.74 7.02 -0.76
CA LEU A 70 11.45 7.34 -1.34
C LEU A 70 10.31 7.18 -0.33
N GLN A 71 9.23 7.95 -0.53
CA GLN A 71 7.97 7.86 0.21
C GLN A 71 6.77 8.06 -0.71
N LEU A 72 5.68 7.35 -0.40
CA LEU A 72 4.36 7.63 -0.98
C LEU A 72 3.72 8.82 -0.25
N VAL A 73 3.27 9.81 -1.00
CA VAL A 73 2.53 10.97 -0.48
C VAL A 73 1.19 11.07 -1.20
N THR A 74 0.10 11.01 -0.43
CA THR A 74 -1.27 11.20 -0.90
C THR A 74 -2.16 11.49 0.30
N ALA A 75 -3.27 12.20 0.10
CA ALA A 75 -4.28 12.40 1.14
C ALA A 75 -5.15 11.15 1.41
N SER A 76 -5.03 10.09 0.59
CA SER A 76 -5.82 8.87 0.74
C SER A 76 -5.27 7.90 1.80
N PHE A 77 -3.99 8.04 2.16
CA PHE A 77 -3.27 7.18 3.11
C PHE A 77 -2.42 8.05 4.03
N LYS A 78 -2.21 7.62 5.28
CA LYS A 78 -1.28 8.33 6.16
C LYS A 78 0.13 8.28 5.56
N THR A 79 0.78 9.43 5.47
CA THR A 79 2.17 9.48 5.02
C THR A 79 3.09 8.87 6.07
N LEU A 80 3.94 7.94 5.65
CA LEU A 80 5.01 7.39 6.47
C LEU A 80 6.34 8.10 6.17
N PRO A 81 7.34 8.03 7.07
CA PRO A 81 8.67 8.54 6.80
C PRO A 81 9.30 7.94 5.54
N PRO A 82 10.26 8.63 4.89
CA PRO A 82 11.01 8.08 3.76
C PRO A 82 11.66 6.74 4.07
N GLN A 83 11.46 5.78 3.17
CA GLN A 83 12.13 4.48 3.22
C GLN A 83 13.46 4.58 2.48
N LYS A 84 14.53 4.20 3.16
CA LYS A 84 15.87 4.13 2.59
C LYS A 84 15.93 3.09 1.47
N ALA A 85 16.46 3.48 0.32
CA ALA A 85 16.57 2.63 -0.85
C ALA A 85 18.03 2.35 -1.27
N ASP A 86 18.92 3.33 -1.11
CA ASP A 86 20.36 3.21 -1.42
C ASP A 86 20.66 2.50 -2.76
N SER A 87 19.92 2.84 -3.80
CA SER A 87 19.93 2.08 -5.05
C SER A 87 20.32 2.94 -6.25
N VAL A 88 21.26 2.46 -7.05
CA VAL A 88 21.62 3.08 -8.34
C VAL A 88 20.85 2.38 -9.45
N ILE A 89 19.95 3.12 -10.09
CA ILE A 89 19.10 2.64 -11.17
C ILE A 89 19.73 3.02 -12.51
N LYS A 90 20.32 2.04 -13.18
CA LYS A 90 20.80 2.15 -14.56
C LYS A 90 19.63 2.13 -15.55
N ARG A 91 19.92 2.16 -16.86
CA ARG A 91 18.90 1.97 -17.89
C ARG A 91 18.13 0.67 -17.65
N THR A 92 16.82 0.78 -17.48
CA THR A 92 15.95 -0.34 -17.18
C THR A 92 14.51 0.00 -17.57
N GLU A 93 13.77 -1.01 -18.04
CA GLU A 93 12.32 -0.89 -18.18
C GLU A 93 11.62 -0.97 -16.81
N ARG A 94 12.24 -1.63 -15.82
CA ARG A 94 11.69 -1.75 -14.47
C ARG A 94 12.75 -2.14 -13.44
N THR A 95 12.77 -1.43 -12.32
CA THR A 95 13.40 -1.86 -11.07
C THR A 95 12.52 -1.44 -9.91
N ASP A 96 12.21 -2.39 -9.04
CA ASP A 96 11.27 -2.20 -7.94
C ASP A 96 12.02 -1.79 -6.68
N LEU A 97 11.56 -0.69 -6.07
CA LEU A 97 12.04 -0.21 -4.78
C LEU A 97 10.92 -0.31 -3.76
N ARG A 98 11.07 -1.27 -2.85
CA ARG A 98 10.05 -1.60 -1.86
C ARG A 98 9.93 -0.53 -0.78
N ILE A 99 8.70 -0.07 -0.53
CA ILE A 99 8.39 0.85 0.56
C ILE A 99 7.15 0.41 1.34
N PRO A 100 7.07 0.73 2.64
CA PRO A 100 5.81 0.64 3.35
C PRO A 100 4.86 1.75 2.86
N PHE A 101 3.56 1.55 3.05
CA PHE A 101 2.56 2.63 2.95
C PHE A 101 1.80 2.75 4.26
N GLY A 102 1.20 3.90 4.56
CA GLY A 102 0.44 4.07 5.80
C GLY A 102 -1.00 3.62 5.65
N PRO A 103 -1.75 3.46 6.76
CA PRO A 103 -3.15 3.06 6.71
C PRO A 103 -4.00 4.07 5.93
N ALA A 104 -5.05 3.59 5.29
CA ALA A 104 -6.03 4.37 4.58
C ALA A 104 -6.72 5.40 5.49
N VAL A 105 -7.00 6.57 4.93
CA VAL A 105 -7.77 7.63 5.59
C VAL A 105 -9.24 7.43 5.28
N CYS A 106 -9.93 6.68 6.15
CA CYS A 106 -11.32 6.29 5.96
C CYS A 106 -12.32 7.26 6.61
N THR A 107 -13.53 7.32 6.06
CA THR A 107 -14.67 8.05 6.65
C THR A 107 -15.74 7.08 7.15
N PRO A 108 -16.43 7.38 8.27
CA PRO A 108 -17.32 6.43 8.93
C PRO A 108 -18.58 6.04 8.17
N GLN A 109 -19.03 6.84 7.19
CA GLN A 109 -20.31 6.61 6.50
C GLN A 109 -20.18 6.00 5.09
N ARG A 110 -19.08 6.28 4.38
CA ARG A 110 -18.90 5.85 2.98
C ARG A 110 -17.44 5.61 2.64
N LEU A 111 -17.21 4.96 1.50
CA LEU A 111 -15.89 4.89 0.90
C LEU A 111 -15.46 6.30 0.44
N PRO A 112 -14.27 6.78 0.82
CA PRO A 112 -13.73 8.02 0.32
C PRO A 112 -13.29 7.89 -1.15
N ASP A 113 -13.26 9.01 -1.85
CA ASP A 113 -12.74 9.08 -3.22
C ASP A 113 -11.21 9.07 -3.20
N LEU A 114 -10.59 8.33 -4.14
CA LEU A 114 -9.13 8.31 -4.27
C LEU A 114 -8.62 9.72 -4.57
N ARG A 115 -7.57 10.15 -3.87
CA ARG A 115 -6.87 11.42 -4.08
C ARG A 115 -5.61 11.21 -4.92
N PRO A 116 -5.15 12.21 -5.68
CA PRO A 116 -3.87 12.16 -6.38
C PRO A 116 -2.72 11.74 -5.45
N ALA A 117 -1.71 11.09 -6.04
CA ALA A 117 -0.56 10.57 -5.33
C ALA A 117 0.73 10.94 -6.04
N THR A 118 1.80 11.07 -5.25
CA THR A 118 3.16 11.30 -5.72
C THR A 118 4.12 10.40 -4.96
N VAL A 119 5.19 9.99 -5.62
CA VAL A 119 6.37 9.45 -4.94
C VAL A 119 7.37 10.59 -4.77
N VAL A 120 7.72 10.92 -3.53
CA VAL A 120 8.77 11.90 -3.23
C VAL A 120 10.04 11.14 -2.92
N ALA A 121 11.14 11.47 -3.60
CA ALA A 121 12.41 10.78 -3.45
C ALA A 121 13.58 11.75 -3.43
N ARG A 122 14.63 11.42 -2.66
CA ARG A 122 15.92 12.10 -2.80
C ARG A 122 16.77 11.36 -3.81
N VAL A 123 17.10 12.05 -4.91
CA VAL A 123 17.80 11.45 -6.05
C VAL A 123 19.04 12.24 -6.46
N ARG A 124 19.99 11.55 -7.07
CA ARG A 124 21.18 12.12 -7.70
C ARG A 124 21.35 11.53 -9.10
N THR A 125 21.44 12.39 -10.11
CA THR A 125 21.60 12.01 -11.52
C THR A 125 23.06 12.23 -11.92
N GLY A 126 23.80 11.17 -12.25
CA GLY A 126 25.23 11.30 -12.57
C GLY A 126 26.05 11.99 -11.47
N SER A 127 26.69 13.12 -11.82
CA SER A 127 27.50 13.94 -10.91
C SER A 127 26.75 15.11 -10.27
N GLU A 128 25.45 15.25 -10.50
CA GLU A 128 24.64 16.30 -9.87
C GLU A 128 24.60 16.16 -8.33
N PRO A 129 24.30 17.23 -7.57
CA PRO A 129 24.02 17.11 -6.15
C PRO A 129 22.77 16.26 -5.87
N LEU A 130 22.69 15.67 -4.68
CA LEU A 130 21.46 15.02 -4.21
C LEU A 130 20.35 16.07 -4.05
N ARG A 131 19.18 15.84 -4.65
CA ARG A 131 18.02 16.74 -4.58
C ARG A 131 16.71 15.98 -4.38
N THR A 132 15.70 16.67 -3.85
CA THR A 132 14.34 16.13 -3.73
C THR A 132 13.62 16.22 -5.07
N VAL A 133 12.96 15.14 -5.45
CA VAL A 133 12.16 15.03 -6.68
C VAL A 133 10.78 14.49 -6.36
N VAL A 134 9.77 15.04 -7.03
CA VAL A 134 8.37 14.63 -6.95
C VAL A 134 8.00 13.93 -8.24
N PHE A 135 7.80 12.62 -8.16
CA PHE A 135 7.32 11.82 -9.27
C PHE A 135 5.79 11.72 -9.22
N PRO A 136 5.07 12.17 -10.27
CA PRO A 136 3.62 11.97 -10.33
C PRO A 136 3.30 10.48 -10.47
N VAL A 137 2.27 10.03 -9.76
CA VAL A 137 1.66 8.71 -9.97
C VAL A 137 0.39 8.92 -10.82
N ALA A 138 0.07 7.97 -11.68
CA ALA A 138 -1.16 8.00 -12.46
C ALA A 138 -2.38 8.22 -11.55
N HIS A 139 -3.35 9.00 -12.03
CA HIS A 139 -4.58 9.25 -11.28
C HIS A 139 -5.81 9.05 -12.18
N PRO A 140 -6.75 8.16 -11.80
CA PRO A 140 -6.67 7.24 -10.66
C PRO A 140 -5.60 6.14 -10.86
N ASP A 141 -4.86 5.82 -9.80
CA ASP A 141 -4.01 4.63 -9.78
C ASP A 141 -4.85 3.40 -9.35
N PRO A 142 -4.88 2.32 -10.13
CA PRO A 142 -5.74 1.18 -9.86
C PRO A 142 -5.34 0.40 -8.59
N LEU A 143 -4.05 0.37 -8.24
CA LEU A 143 -3.57 -0.30 -7.02
C LEU A 143 -3.99 0.49 -5.78
N LEU A 144 -3.74 1.81 -5.75
CA LEU A 144 -4.19 2.65 -4.63
C LEU A 144 -5.72 2.67 -4.50
N ALA A 145 -6.44 2.67 -5.63
CA ALA A 145 -7.90 2.55 -5.60
C ALA A 145 -8.36 1.24 -4.95
N LYS A 146 -7.68 0.13 -5.24
CA LYS A 146 -7.97 -1.17 -4.61
C LYS A 146 -7.66 -1.13 -3.11
N LEU A 147 -6.45 -0.72 -2.73
CA LEU A 147 -6.02 -0.67 -1.32
C LEU A 147 -6.95 0.20 -0.47
N LEU A 148 -7.34 1.37 -0.98
CA LEU A 148 -8.26 2.29 -0.30
C LEU A 148 -9.64 1.65 -0.11
N ARG A 149 -10.18 1.01 -1.16
CA ARG A 149 -11.47 0.32 -1.07
C ARG A 149 -11.43 -0.82 -0.07
N ASP A 150 -10.37 -1.63 -0.07
CA ASP A 150 -10.26 -2.80 0.79
C ASP A 150 -10.15 -2.38 2.26
N GLU A 151 -9.22 -1.49 2.60
CA GLU A 151 -9.04 -1.03 3.99
C GLU A 151 -10.24 -0.26 4.52
N CYS A 152 -10.84 0.62 3.70
CA CYS A 152 -12.01 1.37 4.16
C CYS A 152 -13.29 0.53 4.17
N SER A 153 -13.40 -0.51 3.35
CA SER A 153 -14.50 -1.47 3.47
C SER A 153 -14.41 -2.24 4.78
N GLU A 154 -13.20 -2.68 5.13
CA GLU A 154 -12.95 -3.36 6.40
C GLU A 154 -13.22 -2.44 7.60
N PHE A 155 -12.75 -1.18 7.55
CA PHE A 155 -13.04 -0.18 8.56
C PHE A 155 -14.55 0.02 8.78
N LEU A 156 -15.33 0.11 7.70
CA LEU A 156 -16.80 0.28 7.78
C LEU A 156 -17.48 -0.91 8.47
N VAL A 157 -17.05 -2.14 8.20
CA VAL A 157 -17.61 -3.33 8.87
C VAL A 157 -17.16 -3.39 10.34
N ARG A 158 -15.88 -3.13 10.62
CA ARG A 158 -15.30 -3.20 11.97
C ARG A 158 -15.88 -2.18 12.95
N GLN A 159 -16.47 -1.09 12.45
CA GLN A 159 -17.23 -0.17 13.30
C GLN A 159 -18.48 -0.83 13.92
N ALA A 160 -19.07 -1.81 13.24
CA ALA A 160 -20.28 -2.50 13.68
C ALA A 160 -20.01 -3.84 14.36
N VAL A 161 -18.97 -4.57 13.93
CA VAL A 161 -18.68 -5.93 14.40
C VAL A 161 -17.20 -6.28 14.28
N ASP A 162 -16.64 -6.90 15.31
CA ASP A 162 -15.37 -7.62 15.20
C ASP A 162 -15.62 -9.05 14.74
N ILE A 163 -14.86 -9.52 13.75
CA ILE A 163 -14.90 -10.89 13.25
C ILE A 163 -13.52 -11.50 13.49
N ALA A 164 -13.46 -12.60 14.23
CA ALA A 164 -12.21 -13.27 14.59
C ALA A 164 -12.35 -14.79 14.53
N PHE A 165 -11.23 -15.50 14.44
CA PHE A 165 -11.19 -16.94 14.68
C PHE A 165 -11.41 -17.22 16.17
N GLY A 166 -12.31 -18.15 16.49
CA GLY A 166 -12.48 -18.65 17.84
C GLY A 166 -11.23 -19.39 18.35
N GLN A 167 -11.14 -19.56 19.66
CA GLN A 167 -9.99 -20.23 20.29
C GLN A 167 -10.06 -21.76 20.15
N ASP A 168 -11.27 -22.31 20.11
CA ASP A 168 -11.53 -23.75 20.11
C ASP A 168 -11.51 -24.28 18.68
N TRP A 169 -10.44 -24.99 18.34
CA TRP A 169 -10.30 -25.70 17.08
C TRP A 169 -9.88 -27.13 17.33
N THR A 170 -10.50 -28.08 16.63
CA THR A 170 -10.23 -29.52 16.77
C THR A 170 -10.14 -30.19 15.41
N GLU A 171 -9.25 -31.17 15.29
CA GLU A 171 -9.18 -32.03 14.10
C GLU A 171 -10.22 -33.14 14.25
N SER A 172 -11.22 -33.19 13.37
CA SER A 172 -12.27 -34.21 13.40
C SER A 172 -12.91 -34.41 12.03
N GLY A 173 -13.12 -35.68 11.66
CA GLY A 173 -13.73 -36.05 10.37
C GLY A 173 -12.89 -35.59 9.16
N GLY A 174 -11.57 -35.60 9.26
CA GLY A 174 -10.67 -35.18 8.19
C GLY A 174 -10.52 -33.67 8.00
N ALA A 175 -11.12 -32.84 8.87
CA ALA A 175 -11.08 -31.38 8.80
C ALA A 175 -10.62 -30.74 10.11
N MET A 176 -10.08 -29.52 10.03
CA MET A 176 -9.86 -28.67 11.20
C MET A 176 -11.12 -27.84 11.45
N ARG A 177 -11.86 -28.16 12.50
CA ARG A 177 -13.19 -27.59 12.82
C ARG A 177 -13.11 -26.57 13.92
N GLY A 178 -13.87 -25.49 13.81
CA GLY A 178 -13.95 -24.43 14.80
C GLY A 178 -15.04 -23.44 14.44
N SER A 179 -14.87 -22.19 14.82
CA SER A 179 -15.87 -21.15 14.52
C SER A 179 -15.23 -19.79 14.29
N LEU A 180 -15.86 -18.96 13.46
CA LEU A 180 -15.71 -17.51 13.59
C LEU A 180 -16.50 -17.03 14.81
N VAL A 181 -15.97 -16.04 15.51
CA VAL A 181 -16.63 -15.33 16.60
C VAL A 181 -16.88 -13.90 16.13
N LEU A 182 -18.14 -13.51 16.17
CA LEU A 182 -18.59 -12.16 15.90
C LEU A 182 -18.89 -11.47 17.22
N THR A 183 -18.29 -10.30 17.45
CA THR A 183 -18.54 -9.48 18.64
C THR A 183 -19.10 -8.13 18.22
N ARG A 184 -20.30 -7.81 18.70
CA ARG A 184 -20.97 -6.56 18.36
C ARG A 184 -20.22 -5.34 18.89
N ARG A 185 -20.10 -4.32 18.05
CA ARG A 185 -19.49 -3.01 18.37
C ARG A 185 -20.48 -1.86 18.24
N ALA A 186 -21.50 -2.00 17.39
CA ALA A 186 -22.60 -1.05 17.25
C ALA A 186 -23.95 -1.77 17.03
N PRO A 187 -25.09 -1.09 17.24
CA PRO A 187 -26.41 -1.60 16.87
C PRO A 187 -26.51 -1.91 15.38
N GLY A 188 -27.48 -2.77 15.01
CA GLY A 188 -27.78 -3.13 13.63
C GLY A 188 -27.65 -4.63 13.35
N THR A 189 -28.28 -5.10 12.28
CA THR A 189 -28.15 -6.50 11.86
C THR A 189 -26.83 -6.70 11.12
N VAL A 190 -26.11 -7.77 11.45
CA VAL A 190 -24.88 -8.16 10.74
C VAL A 190 -25.15 -9.44 9.97
N THR A 191 -25.01 -9.40 8.66
CA THR A 191 -25.12 -10.58 7.79
C THR A 191 -23.72 -10.99 7.34
N LEU A 192 -23.31 -12.23 7.61
CA LEU A 192 -22.16 -12.84 6.95
C LEU A 192 -22.65 -13.60 5.73
N GLU A 193 -22.30 -13.14 4.55
CA GLU A 193 -22.72 -13.75 3.28
C GLU A 193 -21.94 -15.03 2.99
N GLU A 194 -20.61 -14.95 3.11
CA GLU A 194 -19.69 -16.05 2.84
C GLU A 194 -18.35 -15.81 3.54
N MET A 195 -17.62 -16.91 3.77
CA MET A 195 -16.20 -16.89 4.07
C MET A 195 -15.49 -17.62 2.93
N GLY A 196 -14.63 -16.92 2.21
CA GLY A 196 -13.84 -17.49 1.13
C GLY A 196 -12.62 -18.24 1.66
N GLY A 197 -12.23 -19.28 0.93
CA GLY A 197 -10.96 -19.98 1.15
C GLY A 197 -9.75 -19.17 0.70
N THR A 198 -8.56 -19.72 0.97
CA THR A 198 -7.29 -19.24 0.43
C THR A 198 -6.73 -20.24 -0.58
N THR A 199 -5.57 -19.95 -1.17
CA THR A 199 -4.87 -20.93 -2.02
C THR A 199 -4.49 -22.21 -1.26
N HIS A 200 -4.44 -22.16 0.08
CA HIS A 200 -3.98 -23.24 0.94
C HIS A 200 -5.11 -23.96 1.65
N TYR A 201 -6.22 -23.28 1.91
CA TYR A 201 -7.32 -23.82 2.70
C TYR A 201 -8.67 -23.56 2.04
N MET A 202 -9.47 -24.62 1.92
CA MET A 202 -10.89 -24.50 1.64
C MET A 202 -11.64 -24.22 2.94
N VAL A 203 -12.76 -23.51 2.82
CA VAL A 203 -13.67 -23.24 3.93
C VAL A 203 -14.96 -24.01 3.66
N GLU A 204 -15.33 -24.87 4.59
CA GLU A 204 -16.56 -25.66 4.55
C GLU A 204 -17.46 -25.23 5.71
N PRO A 205 -18.54 -24.48 5.45
CA PRO A 205 -19.50 -24.15 6.49
C PRO A 205 -20.25 -25.40 6.93
N GLU A 206 -20.63 -25.47 8.21
CA GLU A 206 -21.38 -26.62 8.73
C GLU A 206 -22.79 -26.71 8.12
N HIS A 207 -23.39 -25.56 7.78
CA HIS A 207 -24.68 -25.48 7.13
C HIS A 207 -24.51 -25.04 5.67
N ALA A 208 -25.07 -25.81 4.75
CA ALA A 208 -25.14 -25.43 3.34
C ALA A 208 -26.22 -24.35 3.16
N GLY A 209 -25.82 -23.14 2.79
CA GLY A 209 -26.77 -22.04 2.56
C GLY A 209 -26.10 -20.68 2.48
N ARG A 210 -26.85 -19.69 1.99
CA ARG A 210 -26.51 -18.27 2.07
C ARG A 210 -27.69 -17.51 2.66
N PRO A 211 -27.47 -16.53 3.56
CA PRO A 211 -26.17 -16.13 4.11
C PRO A 211 -25.55 -17.22 5.02
N LEU A 212 -24.22 -17.14 5.23
CA LEU A 212 -23.51 -18.01 6.17
C LEU A 212 -24.03 -17.85 7.61
N ALA A 213 -24.33 -16.63 8.03
CA ALA A 213 -24.96 -16.33 9.31
C ALA A 213 -25.63 -14.95 9.33
N VAL A 214 -26.62 -14.77 10.20
CA VAL A 214 -27.24 -13.46 10.49
C VAL A 214 -27.22 -13.25 11.99
N MET A 215 -26.52 -12.21 12.45
CA MET A 215 -26.48 -11.78 13.84
C MET A 215 -27.46 -10.62 14.05
N ASP A 216 -28.61 -10.94 14.65
CA ASP A 216 -29.66 -9.98 15.00
C ASP A 216 -29.15 -8.87 15.92
N ALA A 217 -29.76 -7.68 15.81
CA ALA A 217 -29.33 -6.46 16.48
C ALA A 217 -29.18 -6.56 18.01
N SER A 218 -29.92 -7.46 18.67
CA SER A 218 -29.87 -7.69 20.12
C SER A 218 -28.79 -8.69 20.55
N VAL A 219 -28.20 -9.45 19.64
CA VAL A 219 -27.22 -10.49 19.94
C VAL A 219 -25.84 -9.84 20.14
N PRO A 220 -25.22 -9.92 21.34
CA PRO A 220 -23.93 -9.29 21.61
C PRO A 220 -22.75 -10.08 21.00
N THR A 221 -22.90 -11.40 20.89
CA THR A 221 -21.87 -12.30 20.38
C THR A 221 -22.50 -13.48 19.66
N MET A 222 -21.93 -13.89 18.53
CA MET A 222 -22.37 -15.04 17.75
C MET A 222 -21.17 -15.91 17.35
N ARG A 223 -21.35 -17.23 17.37
CA ARG A 223 -20.38 -18.18 16.83
C ARG A 223 -20.91 -18.78 15.53
N VAL A 224 -20.07 -18.82 14.51
CA VAL A 224 -20.40 -19.36 13.19
C VAL A 224 -19.48 -20.54 12.93
N PRO A 225 -19.99 -21.78 13.06
CA PRO A 225 -19.19 -22.98 12.86
C PRO A 225 -18.68 -23.11 11.42
N ILE A 226 -17.40 -23.43 11.29
CA ILE A 226 -16.71 -23.65 10.02
C ILE A 226 -15.70 -24.80 10.15
N ALA A 227 -15.38 -25.42 9.02
CA ALA A 227 -14.33 -26.39 8.87
C ALA A 227 -13.32 -25.91 7.82
N LEU A 228 -12.05 -26.23 8.04
CA LEU A 228 -10.95 -25.94 7.13
C LEU A 228 -10.29 -27.24 6.69
N THR A 229 -10.10 -27.39 5.39
CA THR A 229 -9.40 -28.51 4.74
C THR A 229 -8.32 -27.97 3.81
N PRO A 230 -7.22 -28.70 3.55
CA PRO A 230 -6.23 -28.26 2.57
C PRO A 230 -6.85 -28.12 1.18
N ALA A 231 -6.66 -26.98 0.54
CA ALA A 231 -7.07 -26.78 -0.86
C ALA A 231 -6.08 -27.42 -1.84
N ARG A 232 -4.83 -27.62 -1.41
CA ARG A 232 -3.73 -28.16 -2.21
C ARG A 232 -2.83 -29.03 -1.34
N CYS A 233 -2.28 -30.09 -1.93
CA CYS A 233 -1.39 -31.04 -1.28
C CYS A 233 -0.04 -31.20 -1.99
N ASP A 234 0.50 -30.12 -2.56
CA ASP A 234 1.86 -30.09 -3.08
C ASP A 234 2.80 -29.32 -2.13
N ALA A 235 4.00 -29.86 -1.89
CA ALA A 235 4.98 -29.29 -0.95
C ALA A 235 5.37 -27.85 -1.31
N HIS A 236 5.38 -27.52 -2.61
CA HIS A 236 5.70 -26.19 -3.11
C HIS A 236 4.68 -25.14 -2.61
N ALA A 237 3.38 -25.46 -2.62
CA ALA A 237 2.36 -24.57 -2.10
C ALA A 237 2.64 -24.16 -0.64
N PHE A 238 2.99 -25.11 0.23
CA PHE A 238 3.27 -24.80 1.64
C PHE A 238 4.60 -24.06 1.85
N ALA A 239 5.63 -24.36 1.06
CA ALA A 239 6.92 -23.67 1.13
C ALA A 239 6.84 -22.18 0.74
N GLU A 240 5.89 -21.80 -0.13
CA GLU A 240 5.73 -20.43 -0.63
C GLU A 240 4.44 -19.74 -0.13
N ALA A 241 4.00 -20.10 1.08
CA ALA A 241 2.74 -19.66 1.68
C ALA A 241 2.70 -18.18 2.11
N LYS A 242 2.74 -17.23 1.15
CA LYS A 242 2.73 -15.77 1.42
C LYS A 242 1.40 -15.26 2.02
N LYS A 243 0.26 -15.80 1.58
CA LYS A 243 -1.10 -15.32 1.92
C LYS A 243 -2.02 -16.43 2.43
N ALA A 244 -1.45 -17.52 2.95
CA ALA A 244 -2.20 -18.72 3.30
C ALA A 244 -3.32 -18.49 4.32
N PHE A 245 -3.19 -17.44 5.14
CA PHE A 245 -4.06 -17.16 6.28
C PHE A 245 -4.88 -15.87 6.15
N LEU A 246 -4.92 -15.26 4.97
CA LEU A 246 -5.75 -14.08 4.71
C LEU A 246 -7.12 -14.51 4.19
N PHE A 247 -8.03 -14.88 5.10
CA PHE A 247 -9.38 -15.36 4.72
C PHE A 247 -10.33 -14.18 4.49
N PRO A 248 -10.90 -14.02 3.28
CA PRO A 248 -11.89 -12.99 3.03
C PRO A 248 -13.25 -13.39 3.59
N VAL A 249 -13.82 -12.57 4.47
CA VAL A 249 -15.20 -12.69 4.95
C VAL A 249 -16.03 -11.58 4.32
N ARG A 250 -17.17 -11.93 3.74
CA ARG A 250 -18.12 -10.97 3.17
C ARG A 250 -19.23 -10.69 4.16
N ALA A 251 -19.38 -9.42 4.52
CA ALA A 251 -20.35 -8.99 5.50
C ALA A 251 -21.16 -7.78 5.01
N ALA A 252 -22.41 -7.71 5.42
CA ALA A 252 -23.29 -6.56 5.25
C ALA A 252 -23.83 -6.11 6.62
N ILE A 253 -24.02 -4.80 6.77
CA ILE A 253 -24.61 -4.18 7.96
C ILE A 253 -25.95 -3.59 7.55
N ASP A 254 -27.03 -3.92 8.28
CA ASP A 254 -28.40 -3.46 8.05
C ASP A 254 -28.89 -3.64 6.60
N GLY A 255 -28.53 -4.76 5.96
CA GLY A 255 -28.88 -5.04 4.57
C GLY A 255 -28.21 -4.13 3.53
N GLY A 256 -27.22 -3.33 3.95
CA GLY A 256 -26.46 -2.45 3.08
C GLY A 256 -25.47 -3.20 2.17
N GLN A 257 -24.54 -2.45 1.59
CA GLN A 257 -23.54 -3.01 0.67
C GLN A 257 -22.67 -4.09 1.34
N VAL A 258 -22.56 -5.23 0.68
CA VAL A 258 -21.63 -6.32 1.05
C VAL A 258 -20.19 -5.85 0.88
N ARG A 259 -19.41 -5.99 1.95
CA ARG A 259 -18.00 -5.59 2.05
C ARG A 259 -17.13 -6.77 2.46
N VAL A 260 -15.87 -6.75 2.04
CA VAL A 260 -14.89 -7.79 2.40
C VAL A 260 -14.09 -7.32 3.61
N VAL A 261 -13.93 -8.21 4.58
CA VAL A 261 -13.03 -8.09 5.73
C VAL A 261 -12.02 -9.22 5.65
N THR A 262 -10.73 -8.92 5.80
CA THR A 262 -9.74 -9.99 5.91
C THR A 262 -9.63 -10.44 7.36
N VAL A 263 -9.88 -11.73 7.61
CA VAL A 263 -9.79 -12.33 8.94
C VAL A 263 -8.61 -13.30 8.96
N VAL A 264 -7.74 -13.14 9.96
CA VAL A 264 -6.51 -13.90 10.10
C VAL A 264 -6.57 -14.76 11.36
N PRO A 265 -6.34 -16.08 11.29
CA PRO A 265 -6.13 -16.92 12.45
C PRO A 265 -5.00 -16.38 13.33
N PRO A 266 -5.11 -16.45 14.67
CA PRO A 266 -4.00 -16.13 15.54
C PRO A 266 -2.81 -17.09 15.28
N GLU A 267 -1.58 -16.64 15.50
CA GLU A 267 -0.36 -17.38 15.19
C GLU A 267 -0.34 -18.83 15.72
N PRO A 268 -0.79 -19.12 16.97
CA PRO A 268 -0.87 -20.50 17.46
C PRO A 268 -1.80 -21.38 16.60
N LEU A 269 -2.89 -20.83 16.08
CA LEU A 269 -3.80 -21.56 15.19
C LEU A 269 -3.20 -21.73 13.79
N GLN A 270 -2.43 -20.75 13.29
CA GLN A 270 -1.72 -20.90 12.02
C GLN A 270 -0.75 -22.09 12.06
N GLY A 271 0.05 -22.20 13.13
CA GLY A 271 0.95 -23.34 13.32
C GLY A 271 0.20 -24.68 13.33
N ARG A 272 -0.94 -24.75 14.03
CA ARG A 272 -1.77 -25.96 14.06
C ARG A 272 -2.36 -26.31 12.70
N LEU A 273 -2.82 -25.32 11.92
CA LEU A 273 -3.34 -25.50 10.57
C LEU A 273 -2.26 -26.04 9.63
N ILE A 274 -1.03 -25.52 9.71
CA ILE A 274 0.11 -26.04 8.93
C ILE A 274 0.36 -27.50 9.28
N GLN A 275 0.46 -27.83 10.56
CA GLN A 275 0.73 -29.20 11.00
C GLN A 275 -0.38 -30.17 10.58
N TYR A 276 -1.63 -29.75 10.69
CA TYR A 276 -2.77 -30.51 10.18
C TYR A 276 -2.66 -30.71 8.66
N ALA A 277 -2.41 -29.66 7.90
CA ALA A 277 -2.33 -29.74 6.44
C ALA A 277 -1.19 -30.64 5.96
N LEU A 278 -0.01 -30.56 6.60
CA LEU A 278 1.12 -31.45 6.30
C LEU A 278 0.76 -32.92 6.56
N ARG A 279 0.08 -33.22 7.67
CA ARG A 279 -0.38 -34.60 7.97
C ARG A 279 -1.45 -35.07 6.98
N ALA A 280 -2.48 -34.27 6.76
CA ALA A 280 -3.59 -34.58 5.88
C ALA A 280 -3.13 -34.80 4.42
N CYS A 281 -2.11 -34.07 3.98
CA CYS A 281 -1.50 -34.22 2.67
C CYS A 281 -0.35 -35.25 2.60
N GLY A 282 0.04 -35.87 3.71
CA GLY A 282 1.14 -36.83 3.76
C GLY A 282 2.54 -36.24 3.55
N LEU A 283 2.74 -34.95 3.82
CA LEU A 283 3.96 -34.17 3.53
C LEU A 283 4.94 -34.03 4.73
N GLY A 284 4.86 -34.91 5.72
CA GLY A 284 5.61 -34.79 6.98
C GLY A 284 6.18 -36.11 7.50
N ARG A 285 6.72 -36.94 6.62
CA ARG A 285 7.55 -38.09 7.01
C ARG A 285 9.02 -37.72 7.01
#